data_AF-A0A161LWQ3-F1
#
_entry.id   AF-A0A161LWQ3-F1
#
_cell.length_a   1.000
_cell.length_b   1.000
_cell.length_c   1.000
_cell.angle_alpha   90.00
_cell.angle_beta   90.00
_cell.angle_gamma   90.00
#
_symmetry.space_group_name_H-M   'P 1'
#
loop_
_entity.id
_entity.type
_entity.pdbx_description
1 polymer ?
#
loop_
_entity_poly.entity_id
_entity_poly.type
_entity_poly.pdbx_seq_one_letter_code
_entity_poly.pdbx_strand_id
1 'polypeptide(L)'
;IQDNILVIKQNRGMLSSKNLKIQLDTTIKSKLLYNIKNAADINTPGICIVTKSNTKDIKKIIQGCTDFTILYPILKNNNLSLACKYIEFCDDVSKYCFTKKDFQEILKKKVIDSQDPDKTIYQVIAEYLLSMCPIEKFYSNEDHWYSSEIGKMALSFFNIFGTKDILGENGLCSHLKDETLECKALCIESYILYSVTPQHDPVSERKVLSMIQNIYFQRSCDINSYDNLYENRYVNRRGENIADLIRHRIKHNRLYKYICAIASYSSLDSNGDFHNPTDMFIDKLLHLENCADAYNIVHYILIDDPTIIRNREYYTNPEINDILQELLGDSQFYSDSSLISAAKNYIMEQCRPHIKLYCEREYLIEIGNVEKVIISPPVRANIKNLSNVESHNNSECSFQIQ
;
A
#
# COMPACT_ATOMS: atom_id res chain seq x y z
N ILE A 1 13.63 12.14 13.85
CA ILE A 1 14.41 12.37 12.62
C ILE A 1 15.84 12.60 13.07
N GLN A 2 16.72 11.61 12.91
CA GLN A 2 18.16 11.82 13.16
C GLN A 2 18.71 12.62 11.99
N ASP A 3 19.49 13.66 12.27
CA ASP A 3 20.17 14.44 11.23
C ASP A 3 21.16 13.52 10.50
N ASN A 4 20.85 13.16 9.25
CA ASN A 4 21.73 12.37 8.39
C ASN A 4 22.93 13.24 7.93
N ILE A 5 23.87 13.47 8.84
CA ILE A 5 25.08 14.25 8.59
C ILE A 5 26.23 13.30 8.23
N LEU A 6 26.68 13.37 6.98
CA LEU A 6 27.88 12.71 6.52
C LEU A 6 29.11 13.54 6.94
N VAL A 7 29.96 12.98 7.79
CA VAL A 7 31.22 13.60 8.19
C VAL A 7 32.35 13.05 7.32
N ILE A 8 32.88 13.89 6.43
CA ILE A 8 33.99 13.54 5.53
C ILE A 8 35.26 14.25 5.99
N LYS A 9 36.35 13.50 6.16
CA LYS A 9 37.67 14.08 6.39
C LYS A 9 38.35 14.30 5.04
N GLN A 10 38.46 15.56 4.62
CA GLN A 10 39.18 15.93 3.41
C GLN A 10 40.68 15.96 3.66
N ASN A 11 41.43 15.08 2.99
CA ASN A 11 42.88 15.18 2.91
C ASN A 11 43.24 16.33 1.94
N ARG A 12 44.07 17.27 2.40
CA ARG A 12 44.49 18.47 1.63
C ARG A 12 46.00 18.48 1.37
N GLY A 13 46.62 17.31 1.31
CA GLY A 13 48.06 17.18 1.07
C GLY A 13 48.87 17.69 2.27
N MET A 14 49.70 18.72 2.05
CA MET A 14 50.51 19.34 3.12
C MET A 14 49.71 20.23 4.08
N LEU A 15 48.43 20.50 3.78
CA LEU A 15 47.55 21.26 4.65
C LEU A 15 46.82 20.35 5.63
N SER A 16 46.46 20.89 6.79
CA SER A 16 45.69 20.16 7.80
C SER A 16 44.37 19.66 7.22
N SER A 17 44.05 18.40 7.54
CA SER A 17 42.82 17.77 7.09
C SER A 17 41.60 18.52 7.63
N LYS A 18 40.59 18.73 6.78
CA LYS A 18 39.36 19.43 7.17
C LYS A 18 38.23 18.43 7.33
N ASN A 19 37.54 18.47 8.46
CA ASN A 19 36.28 17.74 8.64
C ASN A 19 35.15 18.55 7.99
N LEU A 20 34.47 17.95 7.03
CA LEU A 20 33.29 18.47 6.36
C LEU A 20 32.07 17.74 6.92
N LYS A 21 31.09 18.49 7.42
CA LYS A 21 29.78 17.96 7.77
C LYS A 21 28.84 18.28 6.60
N ILE A 22 28.36 17.25 5.91
CA ILE A 22 27.44 17.38 4.78
C ILE A 22 26.11 16.83 5.24
N GLN A 23 25.08 17.68 5.29
CA GLN A 23 23.72 17.22 5.52
C GLN A 23 23.23 16.56 4.23
N LEU A 24 22.87 15.28 4.31
CA LEU A 24 22.34 14.54 3.18
C LEU A 24 20.88 14.93 2.97
N ASP A 25 20.57 15.40 1.77
CA ASP A 25 19.19 15.61 1.34
C ASP A 25 18.52 14.25 1.09
N THR A 26 17.58 13.90 1.96
CA THR A 26 16.84 12.63 1.91
C THR A 26 15.80 12.58 0.80
N THR A 27 15.60 13.67 0.04
CA THR A 27 14.68 13.72 -1.10
C THR A 27 15.34 13.29 -2.42
N ILE A 28 16.68 13.16 -2.45
CA ILE A 28 17.43 12.81 -3.67
C ILE A 28 17.43 11.29 -3.87
N LYS A 29 17.02 10.84 -5.06
CA LYS A 29 16.98 9.42 -5.44
C LYS A 29 18.37 8.78 -5.37
N SER A 30 18.53 7.81 -4.47
CA SER A 30 19.73 6.98 -4.37
C SER A 30 19.66 5.82 -5.37
N LYS A 31 20.80 5.47 -5.99
CA LYS A 31 20.90 4.35 -6.93
C LYS A 31 22.07 3.45 -6.60
N LEU A 32 21.83 2.14 -6.60
CA LEU A 32 22.88 1.12 -6.48
C LEU A 32 23.43 0.79 -7.86
N LEU A 33 24.76 0.88 -8.00
CA LEU A 33 25.46 0.59 -9.24
C LEU A 33 26.38 -0.62 -9.02
N TYR A 34 26.39 -1.54 -9.98
CA TYR A 34 27.20 -2.76 -9.92
C TYR A 34 28.25 -2.77 -11.03
N ASN A 35 29.33 -3.51 -10.82
CA ASN A 35 30.34 -3.80 -11.83
C ASN A 35 31.00 -2.55 -12.46
N ILE A 36 31.07 -1.45 -11.72
CA ILE A 36 31.78 -0.25 -12.16
C ILE A 36 33.28 -0.48 -11.97
N LYS A 37 34.02 -0.58 -13.08
CA LYS A 37 35.48 -0.75 -13.06
C LYS A 37 36.20 0.54 -12.67
N ASN A 38 35.68 1.69 -13.12
CA ASN A 38 36.21 3.00 -12.74
C ASN A 38 35.06 3.92 -12.31
N ALA A 39 35.12 4.38 -11.06
CA ALA A 39 34.10 5.28 -10.52
C ALA A 39 34.12 6.68 -11.17
N ALA A 40 35.20 7.03 -11.88
CA ALA A 40 35.27 8.24 -12.70
C ALA A 40 34.32 8.21 -13.92
N ASP A 41 33.83 7.04 -14.32
CA ASP A 41 32.88 6.90 -15.44
C ASP A 41 31.45 7.34 -15.05
N ILE A 42 31.22 7.65 -13.76
CA ILE A 42 29.92 8.11 -13.25
C ILE A 42 29.79 9.61 -13.54
N ASN A 43 29.22 9.93 -14.71
CA ASN A 43 29.07 11.28 -15.23
C ASN A 43 27.83 12.02 -14.68
N THR A 44 27.53 11.85 -13.40
CA THR A 44 26.40 12.50 -12.72
C THR A 44 26.88 13.23 -11.48
N PRO A 45 26.43 14.48 -11.26
CA PRO A 45 26.78 15.20 -10.04
C PRO A 45 26.17 14.55 -8.81
N GLY A 46 26.92 14.53 -7.71
CA GLY A 46 26.50 13.89 -6.47
C GLY A 46 27.64 13.25 -5.69
N ILE A 47 27.28 12.41 -4.72
CA ILE A 47 28.21 11.66 -3.88
C ILE A 47 28.19 10.20 -4.32
N CYS A 48 29.34 9.66 -4.70
CA CYS A 48 29.53 8.24 -4.97
C CYS A 48 30.30 7.60 -3.81
N ILE A 49 29.71 6.59 -3.19
CA ILE A 49 30.34 5.79 -2.13
C ILE A 49 30.68 4.43 -2.72
N VAL A 50 31.96 4.09 -2.74
CA VAL A 50 32.45 2.82 -3.27
C VAL A 50 32.77 1.90 -2.11
N THR A 51 32.21 0.70 -2.13
CA THR A 51 32.35 -0.29 -1.08
C THR A 51 32.95 -1.59 -1.59
N LYS A 52 33.64 -2.30 -0.70
CA LYS A 52 34.04 -3.68 -0.92
C LYS A 52 32.94 -4.60 -0.45
N SER A 53 32.13 -5.11 -1.38
CA SER A 53 30.95 -5.91 -1.06
C SER A 53 30.84 -7.17 -1.92
N ASN A 54 30.17 -8.20 -1.40
CA ASN A 54 29.79 -9.35 -2.23
C ASN A 54 28.58 -8.98 -3.09
N THR A 55 28.86 -8.52 -4.31
CA THR A 55 27.82 -8.08 -5.25
C THR A 55 26.77 -9.16 -5.55
N LYS A 56 27.12 -10.45 -5.46
CA LYS A 56 26.16 -11.55 -5.68
C LYS A 56 25.12 -11.61 -4.57
N ASP A 57 25.54 -11.45 -3.32
CA ASP A 57 24.65 -11.52 -2.16
C ASP A 57 23.69 -10.31 -2.15
N ILE A 58 24.22 -9.10 -2.39
CA ILE A 58 23.40 -7.89 -2.49
C ILE A 58 22.39 -8.01 -3.63
N LYS A 59 22.80 -8.50 -4.81
CA LYS A 59 21.87 -8.72 -5.92
C LYS A 59 20.78 -9.73 -5.56
N LYS A 60 21.13 -10.82 -4.88
CA LYS A 60 20.16 -11.84 -4.45
C LYS A 60 19.13 -11.27 -3.47
N ILE A 61 19.56 -10.43 -2.53
CA ILE A 61 18.65 -9.75 -1.59
C ILE A 61 17.69 -8.85 -2.37
N ILE A 62 18.21 -7.95 -3.22
CA ILE A 62 17.38 -6.98 -3.94
C ILE A 62 16.45 -7.64 -4.95
N GLN A 63 16.91 -8.68 -5.66
CA GLN A 63 16.06 -9.44 -6.59
C GLN A 63 14.92 -10.18 -5.91
N GLY A 64 15.05 -10.48 -4.61
CA GLY A 64 13.96 -11.06 -3.81
C GLY A 64 12.91 -10.03 -3.35
N CYS A 65 13.21 -8.73 -3.45
CA CYS A 65 12.35 -7.64 -3.00
C CYS A 65 11.51 -7.08 -4.16
N THR A 66 10.20 -6.96 -3.96
CA THR A 66 9.33 -6.21 -4.89
C THR A 66 9.36 -4.73 -4.55
N ASP A 67 9.37 -3.87 -5.57
CA ASP A 67 9.41 -2.40 -5.45
C ASP A 67 10.48 -1.89 -4.47
N PHE A 68 11.68 -2.44 -4.61
CA PHE A 68 12.82 -2.09 -3.76
C PHE A 68 13.22 -0.63 -3.99
N THR A 69 13.17 0.16 -2.92
CA THR A 69 13.55 1.56 -2.90
C THR A 69 14.60 1.81 -1.82
N ILE A 70 15.67 2.52 -2.17
CA ILE A 70 16.67 2.99 -1.20
C ILE A 70 16.17 4.31 -0.64
N LEU A 71 15.94 4.37 0.68
CA LEU A 71 15.51 5.57 1.36
C LEU A 71 16.71 6.51 1.59
N TYR A 72 17.76 5.99 2.24
CA TYR A 72 18.98 6.76 2.49
C TYR A 72 20.16 5.85 2.86
N PRO A 73 21.40 6.28 2.55
CA PRO A 73 22.60 5.61 3.05
C PRO A 73 22.88 5.96 4.52
N ILE A 74 23.39 5.01 5.27
CA ILE A 74 23.86 5.16 6.64
C ILE A 74 25.33 4.77 6.68
N LEU A 75 26.19 5.70 7.10
CA LEU A 75 27.62 5.45 7.26
C LEU A 75 27.97 5.39 8.75
N LYS A 76 28.48 4.25 9.21
CA LYS A 76 28.93 4.09 10.61
C LYS A 76 30.21 3.26 10.66
N ASN A 77 31.23 3.77 11.34
CA ASN A 77 32.51 3.08 11.53
C ASN A 77 33.12 2.54 10.22
N ASN A 78 33.16 3.39 9.19
CA ASN A 78 33.64 3.06 7.84
C ASN A 78 32.86 1.95 7.11
N ASN A 79 31.70 1.54 7.63
CA ASN A 79 30.81 0.58 6.99
C ASN A 79 29.57 1.31 6.44
N LEU A 80 29.16 0.94 5.22
CA LEU A 80 27.96 1.45 4.59
C LEU A 80 26.82 0.47 4.77
N SER A 81 25.70 0.98 5.28
CA SER A 81 24.41 0.31 5.28
C SER A 81 23.41 1.15 4.49
N LEU A 82 22.38 0.54 3.94
CA LEU A 82 21.29 1.24 3.25
C LEU A 82 19.99 1.00 3.98
N ALA A 83 19.34 2.08 4.42
CA ALA A 83 17.95 2.02 4.82
C ALA A 83 17.11 1.87 3.54
N CYS A 84 16.39 0.76 3.44
CA CYS A 84 15.63 0.40 2.25
C CYS A 84 14.18 0.13 2.63
N LYS A 85 13.31 0.33 1.66
CA LYS A 85 11.89 0.00 1.70
C LYS A 85 11.58 -1.00 0.60
N TYR A 86 10.76 -2.00 0.89
CA TYR A 86 10.28 -2.96 -0.10
C TYR A 86 8.90 -3.50 0.27
N ILE A 87 8.29 -4.20 -0.67
CA ILE A 87 6.99 -4.83 -0.51
C ILE A 87 7.18 -6.32 -0.26
N GLU A 88 6.60 -6.79 0.84
CA GLU A 88 6.53 -8.19 1.23
C GLU A 88 5.09 -8.69 1.07
N PHE A 89 4.89 -9.67 0.20
CA PHE A 89 3.57 -10.27 -0.02
C PHE A 89 3.25 -11.29 1.07
N CYS A 90 1.96 -11.48 1.30
CA CYS A 90 1.43 -12.54 2.15
C CYS A 90 0.71 -13.58 1.33
N ASP A 91 1.45 -14.64 1.02
CA ASP A 91 0.93 -15.84 0.40
C ASP A 91 1.57 -17.08 1.06
N ASP A 92 1.19 -18.27 0.58
CA ASP A 92 1.62 -19.56 1.14
C ASP A 92 3.14 -19.75 1.18
N VAL A 93 3.90 -18.97 0.41
CA VAL A 93 5.36 -19.03 0.36
C VAL A 93 5.99 -18.23 1.49
N SER A 94 5.37 -17.12 1.91
CA SER A 94 5.80 -16.23 2.99
C SER A 94 5.01 -16.53 4.28
N LYS A 95 5.30 -17.67 4.92
CA LYS A 95 4.48 -18.20 6.03
C LYS A 95 4.26 -17.25 7.23
N TYR A 96 5.02 -16.16 7.39
CA TYR A 96 4.98 -15.28 8.56
C TYR A 96 5.39 -13.83 8.27
N CYS A 97 4.91 -13.24 7.17
CA CYS A 97 5.28 -11.84 6.87
C CYS A 97 4.61 -10.83 7.81
N PHE A 98 3.38 -11.07 8.28
CA PHE A 98 2.65 -10.12 9.12
C PHE A 98 3.09 -10.14 10.59
N THR A 99 3.45 -8.98 11.12
CA THR A 99 3.63 -8.71 12.54
C THR A 99 2.28 -8.36 13.19
N LYS A 100 2.22 -8.38 14.53
CA LYS A 100 1.06 -7.87 15.29
C LYS A 100 0.64 -6.47 14.83
N LYS A 101 1.61 -5.59 14.56
CA LYS A 101 1.36 -4.20 14.12
C LYS A 101 0.65 -4.16 12.77
N ASP A 102 1.05 -5.02 11.84
CA ASP A 102 0.42 -5.07 10.52
C ASP A 102 -1.03 -5.54 10.62
N PHE A 103 -1.33 -6.51 11.49
CA PHE A 103 -2.71 -6.91 11.77
C PHE A 103 -3.52 -5.80 12.46
N GLN A 104 -2.91 -5.00 13.34
CA GLN A 104 -3.58 -3.83 13.91
C GLN A 104 -3.98 -2.82 12.83
N GLU A 105 -3.14 -2.58 11.82
CA GLU A 105 -3.50 -1.70 10.71
C GLU A 105 -4.63 -2.28 9.84
N ILE A 106 -4.64 -3.60 9.62
CA ILE A 106 -5.77 -4.27 8.94
C ILE A 106 -7.06 -4.11 9.74
N LEU A 107 -7.02 -4.33 11.06
CA LEU A 107 -8.19 -4.29 11.93
C LEU A 107 -8.88 -2.92 11.95
N LYS A 108 -8.14 -1.83 11.72
CA LYS A 108 -8.67 -0.46 11.60
C LYS A 108 -9.39 -0.18 10.27
N LYS A 109 -9.23 -1.04 9.27
CA LYS A 109 -9.83 -0.81 7.95
C LYS A 109 -11.35 -0.92 8.00
N LYS A 110 -12.02 -0.05 7.26
CA LYS A 110 -13.47 -0.03 7.11
C LYS A 110 -13.96 -1.25 6.32
N VAL A 111 -15.15 -1.72 6.65
CA VAL A 111 -15.87 -2.75 5.90
C VAL A 111 -17.00 -2.15 5.10
N ILE A 112 -17.41 -2.85 4.04
CA ILE A 112 -18.65 -2.55 3.33
C ILE A 112 -19.81 -2.95 4.23
N ASP A 113 -20.45 -1.96 4.82
CA ASP A 113 -21.64 -2.11 5.65
C ASP A 113 -22.61 -0.98 5.33
N SER A 114 -23.85 -1.33 4.99
CA SER A 114 -24.89 -0.37 4.62
C SER A 114 -25.53 0.32 5.81
N GLN A 115 -25.39 -0.23 7.02
CA GLN A 115 -26.00 0.26 8.25
C GLN A 115 -25.04 1.13 9.07
N ASP A 116 -23.74 0.82 9.02
CA ASP A 116 -22.69 1.57 9.71
C ASP A 116 -21.48 1.81 8.78
N PRO A 117 -21.39 3.00 8.14
CA PRO A 117 -20.32 3.30 7.19
C PRO A 117 -18.93 3.43 7.82
N ASP A 118 -18.85 3.52 9.16
CA ASP A 118 -17.60 3.61 9.89
C ASP A 118 -17.20 2.27 10.54
N LYS A 119 -17.98 1.21 10.32
CA LYS A 119 -17.68 -0.11 10.87
C LYS A 119 -16.34 -0.62 10.38
N THR A 120 -15.54 -1.08 11.33
CA THR A 120 -14.20 -1.62 11.10
C THR A 120 -14.19 -3.14 11.11
N ILE A 121 -13.12 -3.73 10.56
CA ILE A 121 -12.87 -5.18 10.63
C ILE A 121 -12.79 -5.65 12.09
N TYR A 122 -12.18 -4.83 12.96
CA TYR A 122 -12.12 -5.12 14.39
C TYR A 122 -13.51 -5.34 14.98
N GLN A 123 -14.45 -4.42 14.75
CA GLN A 123 -15.82 -4.54 15.26
C GLN A 123 -16.52 -5.79 14.72
N VAL A 124 -16.40 -6.08 13.41
CA VAL A 124 -16.99 -7.28 12.80
C VAL A 124 -16.49 -8.56 13.48
N ILE A 125 -15.19 -8.66 13.74
CA ILE A 125 -14.59 -9.85 14.38
C ILE A 125 -14.97 -9.93 15.85
N ALA A 126 -14.90 -8.81 16.57
CA ALA A 126 -15.23 -8.75 17.98
C ALA A 126 -16.70 -9.14 18.22
N GLU A 127 -17.64 -8.56 17.47
CA GLU A 127 -19.07 -8.90 17.55
C GLU A 127 -19.32 -10.38 17.24
N TYR A 128 -18.63 -10.95 16.24
CA TYR A 128 -18.76 -12.37 15.92
C TYR A 128 -18.27 -13.25 17.08
N LEU A 129 -17.08 -12.96 17.61
CA LEU A 129 -16.50 -13.74 18.71
C LEU A 129 -17.36 -13.63 19.97
N LEU A 130 -17.85 -12.44 20.30
CA LEU A 130 -18.73 -12.21 21.46
C LEU A 130 -20.10 -12.88 21.30
N SER A 131 -20.72 -12.80 20.13
CA SER A 131 -22.03 -13.43 19.88
C SER A 131 -21.96 -14.95 19.97
N MET A 132 -20.90 -15.55 19.40
CA MET A 132 -20.70 -17.00 19.37
C MET A 132 -20.11 -17.57 20.67
N CYS A 133 -19.55 -16.73 21.55
CA CYS A 133 -18.97 -17.21 22.80
C CYS A 133 -20.09 -17.64 23.77
N PRO A 134 -20.04 -18.87 24.34
CA PRO A 134 -21.08 -19.42 25.22
C PRO A 134 -20.98 -18.86 26.64
N ILE A 135 -20.91 -17.54 26.78
CA ILE A 135 -20.95 -16.84 28.06
C ILE A 135 -22.42 -16.65 28.40
N GLU A 136 -23.02 -17.66 29.03
CA GLU A 136 -24.44 -17.60 29.44
C GLU A 136 -24.58 -17.07 30.88
N LYS A 137 -23.66 -17.41 31.80
CA LYS A 137 -23.70 -16.95 33.21
C LYS A 137 -22.31 -16.81 33.82
N PHE A 138 -22.06 -15.70 34.51
CA PHE A 138 -20.76 -15.32 35.08
C PHE A 138 -20.39 -16.02 36.40
N TYR A 139 -21.29 -16.80 36.98
CA TYR A 139 -21.22 -17.20 38.39
C TYR A 139 -21.17 -18.72 38.59
N SER A 140 -21.12 -19.51 37.52
CA SER A 140 -20.94 -20.96 37.65
C SER A 140 -19.45 -21.28 37.46
N ASN A 141 -18.84 -21.93 38.45
CA ASN A 141 -17.50 -22.51 38.31
C ASN A 141 -17.47 -23.69 37.33
N GLU A 142 -18.62 -24.05 36.74
CA GLU A 142 -18.81 -25.16 35.81
C GLU A 142 -18.74 -24.70 34.34
N ASP A 143 -19.02 -23.42 34.06
CA ASP A 143 -18.99 -22.85 32.71
C ASP A 143 -17.56 -22.46 32.30
N HIS A 144 -16.81 -23.45 31.83
CA HIS A 144 -15.51 -23.26 31.21
C HIS A 144 -15.64 -22.68 29.78
N TRP A 145 -16.34 -21.56 29.59
CA TRP A 145 -16.50 -20.94 28.28
C TRP A 145 -15.15 -20.69 27.58
N TYR A 146 -14.11 -20.37 28.36
CA TYR A 146 -12.72 -20.21 27.93
C TYR A 146 -12.04 -21.49 27.43
N SER A 147 -12.60 -22.66 27.70
CA SER A 147 -12.11 -23.95 27.19
C SER A 147 -12.67 -24.30 25.81
N SER A 148 -13.79 -23.68 25.41
CA SER A 148 -14.39 -23.84 24.09
C SER A 148 -13.48 -23.26 23.00
N GLU A 149 -13.60 -23.77 21.77
CA GLU A 149 -12.82 -23.27 20.65
C GLU A 149 -13.02 -21.77 20.42
N ILE A 150 -14.28 -21.30 20.41
CA ILE A 150 -14.61 -19.89 20.25
C ILE A 150 -14.13 -19.06 21.45
N GLY A 151 -14.23 -19.58 22.69
CA GLY A 151 -13.73 -18.90 23.87
C GLY A 151 -12.21 -18.70 23.84
N LYS A 152 -11.44 -19.71 23.41
CA LYS A 152 -9.98 -19.61 23.21
C LYS A 152 -9.62 -18.62 22.10
N MET A 153 -10.40 -18.59 21.01
CA MET A 153 -10.23 -17.60 19.94
C MET A 153 -10.53 -16.18 20.43
N ALA A 154 -11.63 -15.99 21.17
CA ALA A 154 -11.98 -14.70 21.76
C ALA A 154 -10.89 -14.21 22.70
N LEU A 155 -10.42 -15.07 23.62
CA LEU A 155 -9.30 -14.76 24.51
C LEU A 155 -8.04 -14.41 23.73
N SER A 156 -7.68 -15.20 22.71
CA SER A 156 -6.51 -14.91 21.86
C SER A 156 -6.63 -13.55 21.17
N PHE A 157 -7.78 -13.24 20.60
CA PHE A 157 -8.04 -11.98 19.92
C PHE A 157 -7.93 -10.78 20.88
N PHE A 158 -8.64 -10.81 22.01
CA PHE A 158 -8.64 -9.71 22.97
C PHE A 158 -7.33 -9.59 23.75
N ASN A 159 -6.60 -10.68 23.97
CA ASN A 159 -5.26 -10.63 24.58
C ASN A 159 -4.22 -10.02 23.62
N ILE A 160 -4.35 -10.25 22.31
CA ILE A 160 -3.47 -9.64 21.32
C ILE A 160 -3.86 -8.18 21.08
N PHE A 161 -5.13 -7.88 20.80
CA PHE A 161 -5.55 -6.59 20.26
C PHE A 161 -6.26 -5.69 21.27
N GLY A 162 -6.49 -6.16 22.49
CA GLY A 162 -7.20 -5.40 23.52
C GLY A 162 -8.67 -5.13 23.17
N THR A 163 -9.41 -4.53 24.10
CA THR A 163 -10.76 -3.98 23.87
C THR A 163 -10.74 -2.50 23.49
N LYS A 164 -9.60 -1.82 23.72
CA LYS A 164 -9.43 -0.36 23.54
C LYS A 164 -8.36 0.02 22.52
N ASP A 165 -7.33 -0.81 22.34
CA ASP A 165 -6.12 -0.43 21.59
C ASP A 165 -6.39 -0.03 20.12
N ILE A 166 -7.46 -0.54 19.51
CA ILE A 166 -7.78 -0.29 18.10
C ILE A 166 -8.83 0.80 17.92
N LEU A 167 -9.76 0.95 18.86
CA LEU A 167 -10.89 1.89 18.79
C LEU A 167 -10.68 3.17 19.63
N GLY A 168 -9.53 3.31 20.29
CA GLY A 168 -9.20 4.47 21.12
C GLY A 168 -9.84 4.43 22.51
N GLU A 169 -9.86 5.57 23.21
CA GLU A 169 -10.27 5.66 24.62
C GLU A 169 -11.71 5.19 24.88
N ASN A 170 -12.61 5.37 23.91
CA ASN A 170 -14.00 4.94 24.04
C ASN A 170 -14.17 3.41 23.92
N GLY A 171 -13.20 2.72 23.29
CA GLY A 171 -13.11 1.26 23.21
C GLY A 171 -14.31 0.56 22.56
N LEU A 172 -14.26 -0.77 22.49
CA LEU A 172 -15.29 -1.61 21.86
C LEU A 172 -16.69 -1.41 22.47
N CYS A 173 -16.80 -1.27 23.80
CA CYS A 173 -18.09 -1.17 24.47
C CYS A 173 -18.92 0.02 23.98
N SER A 174 -18.30 1.17 23.69
CA SER A 174 -19.00 2.34 23.16
C SER A 174 -19.62 2.14 21.77
N HIS A 175 -19.15 1.12 21.03
CA HIS A 175 -19.62 0.77 19.70
C HIS A 175 -20.61 -0.41 19.70
N LEU A 176 -20.75 -1.13 20.83
CA LEU A 176 -21.70 -2.22 20.96
C LEU A 176 -23.08 -1.65 21.33
N LYS A 177 -24.06 -1.89 20.46
CA LYS A 177 -25.47 -1.50 20.72
C LYS A 177 -26.23 -2.55 21.55
N ASP A 178 -25.66 -3.74 21.72
CA ASP A 178 -26.25 -4.86 22.44
C ASP A 178 -25.59 -5.00 23.83
N GLU A 179 -26.38 -4.75 24.89
CA GLU A 179 -25.96 -4.84 26.29
C GLU A 179 -25.40 -6.23 26.65
N THR A 180 -25.86 -7.29 25.99
CA THR A 180 -25.37 -8.66 26.20
C THR A 180 -23.94 -8.79 25.68
N LEU A 181 -23.67 -8.26 24.48
CA LEU A 181 -22.32 -8.27 23.91
C LEU A 181 -21.37 -7.40 24.72
N GLU A 182 -21.84 -6.25 25.19
CA GLU A 182 -21.07 -5.37 26.08
C GLU A 182 -20.68 -6.09 27.37
N CYS A 183 -21.64 -6.77 28.02
CA CYS A 183 -21.36 -7.59 29.18
C CYS A 183 -20.28 -8.63 28.86
N LYS A 184 -20.43 -9.40 27.77
CA LYS A 184 -19.43 -10.41 27.35
C LYS A 184 -18.04 -9.82 27.09
N ALA A 185 -17.94 -8.60 26.57
CA ALA A 185 -16.66 -7.92 26.35
C ALA A 185 -15.97 -7.56 27.67
N LEU A 186 -16.68 -6.92 28.59
CA LEU A 186 -16.18 -6.57 29.94
C LEU A 186 -15.75 -7.82 30.73
N CYS A 187 -16.48 -8.89 30.51
CA CYS A 187 -16.24 -10.20 31.09
C CYS A 187 -14.91 -10.82 30.63
N ILE A 188 -14.64 -10.79 29.33
CA ILE A 188 -13.36 -11.23 28.76
C ILE A 188 -12.21 -10.32 29.24
N GLU A 189 -12.41 -8.99 29.23
CA GLU A 189 -11.40 -8.03 29.71
C GLU A 189 -11.04 -8.29 31.18
N SER A 190 -12.05 -8.52 32.03
CA SER A 190 -11.86 -8.89 33.43
C SER A 190 -11.11 -10.21 33.58
N TYR A 191 -11.50 -11.24 32.80
CA TYR A 191 -10.82 -12.53 32.83
C TYR A 191 -9.33 -12.40 32.48
N ILE A 192 -9.01 -11.68 31.40
CA ILE A 192 -7.62 -11.44 30.97
C ILE A 192 -6.84 -10.72 32.08
N LEU A 193 -7.43 -9.69 32.71
CA LEU A 193 -6.79 -8.91 33.77
C LEU A 193 -6.51 -9.72 35.05
N TYR A 194 -7.44 -10.58 35.46
CA TYR A 194 -7.35 -11.34 36.72
C TYR A 194 -6.78 -12.76 36.56
N SER A 195 -6.58 -13.24 35.33
CA SER A 195 -5.98 -14.55 35.09
C SER A 195 -4.50 -14.56 35.45
N VAL A 196 -4.10 -15.50 36.31
CA VAL A 196 -2.71 -15.62 36.82
C VAL A 196 -1.76 -16.22 35.79
N THR A 197 -2.28 -16.80 34.71
CA THR A 197 -1.47 -17.47 33.67
C THR A 197 -1.89 -16.97 32.28
N PRO A 198 -0.99 -16.40 31.48
CA PRO A 198 -1.27 -16.07 30.09
C PRO A 198 -1.64 -17.35 29.35
N GLN A 199 -2.89 -17.46 28.88
CA GLN A 199 -3.33 -18.58 28.05
C GLN A 199 -2.82 -18.38 26.62
N HIS A 200 -1.52 -18.59 26.41
CA HIS A 200 -0.97 -18.64 25.07
C HIS A 200 -1.45 -19.92 24.37
N ASP A 201 -2.32 -19.76 23.37
CA ASP A 201 -2.81 -20.84 22.52
C ASP A 201 -2.44 -20.55 21.05
N PRO A 202 -1.27 -21.01 20.58
CA PRO A 202 -0.81 -20.77 19.21
C PRO A 202 -1.79 -21.23 18.13
N VAL A 203 -2.63 -22.23 18.42
CA VAL A 203 -3.61 -22.75 17.46
C VAL A 203 -4.74 -21.76 17.29
N SER A 204 -5.29 -21.25 18.40
CA SER A 204 -6.35 -20.24 18.40
C SER A 204 -5.84 -18.90 17.86
N GLU A 205 -4.61 -18.50 18.19
CA GLU A 205 -3.99 -17.30 17.62
C GLU A 205 -3.94 -17.38 16.09
N ARG A 206 -3.46 -18.50 15.52
CA ARG A 206 -3.44 -18.68 14.05
C ARG A 206 -4.82 -18.60 13.44
N LYS A 207 -5.84 -19.20 14.08
CA LYS A 207 -7.22 -19.14 13.60
C LYS A 207 -7.75 -17.70 13.59
N VAL A 208 -7.46 -16.93 14.63
CA VAL A 208 -7.82 -15.50 14.70
C VAL A 208 -7.12 -14.71 13.58
N LEU A 209 -5.83 -14.90 13.37
CA LEU A 209 -5.08 -14.19 12.33
C LEU A 209 -5.61 -14.54 10.93
N SER A 210 -5.90 -15.82 10.66
CA SER A 210 -6.57 -16.24 9.42
C SER A 210 -7.96 -15.66 9.26
N MET A 211 -8.74 -15.57 10.34
CA MET A 211 -10.05 -14.93 10.34
C MET A 211 -9.97 -13.45 9.98
N ILE A 212 -8.96 -12.72 10.49
CA ILE A 212 -8.71 -11.33 10.13
C ILE A 212 -8.43 -11.19 8.63
N GLN A 213 -7.55 -12.02 8.08
CA GLN A 213 -7.23 -12.00 6.65
C GLN A 213 -8.46 -12.29 5.79
N ASN A 214 -9.23 -13.33 6.15
CA ASN A 214 -10.43 -13.71 5.42
C ASN A 214 -11.46 -12.58 5.40
N ILE A 215 -11.73 -11.95 6.54
CA ILE A 215 -12.68 -10.85 6.63
C ILE A 215 -12.17 -9.61 5.88
N TYR A 216 -10.86 -9.33 5.93
CA TYR A 216 -10.26 -8.26 5.15
C TYR A 216 -10.55 -8.42 3.65
N PHE A 217 -10.25 -9.59 3.08
CA PHE A 217 -10.51 -9.85 1.67
C PHE A 217 -11.99 -9.87 1.30
N GLN A 218 -12.85 -10.38 2.18
CA GLN A 218 -14.27 -10.52 1.88
C GLN A 218 -15.07 -9.22 2.06
N ARG A 219 -14.66 -8.36 3.00
CA ARG A 219 -15.51 -7.25 3.45
C ARG A 219 -14.83 -5.90 3.45
N SER A 220 -13.50 -5.79 3.39
CA SER A 220 -12.85 -4.48 3.46
C SER A 220 -13.20 -3.62 2.25
N CYS A 221 -13.45 -2.32 2.49
CA CYS A 221 -13.61 -1.34 1.43
C CYS A 221 -12.37 -1.27 0.53
N ASP A 222 -11.17 -1.43 1.10
CA ASP A 222 -9.89 -1.46 0.38
C ASP A 222 -9.84 -2.47 -0.79
N ILE A 223 -10.61 -3.56 -0.69
CA ILE A 223 -10.60 -4.68 -1.63
C ILE A 223 -11.89 -4.75 -2.44
N ASN A 224 -13.02 -4.38 -1.83
CA ASN A 224 -14.35 -4.63 -2.37
C ASN A 224 -15.08 -3.36 -2.81
N SER A 225 -14.60 -2.17 -2.44
CA SER A 225 -15.23 -0.91 -2.86
C SER A 225 -14.52 -0.34 -4.09
N TYR A 226 -15.31 0.01 -5.10
CA TYR A 226 -14.80 0.74 -6.26
C TYR A 226 -14.14 2.05 -5.85
N ASP A 227 -14.70 2.77 -4.87
CA ASP A 227 -14.23 4.09 -4.47
C ASP A 227 -12.78 4.09 -3.93
N ASN A 228 -12.26 2.93 -3.53
CA ASN A 228 -10.89 2.77 -3.03
C ASN A 228 -9.91 2.20 -4.08
N LEU A 229 -10.35 1.95 -5.31
CA LEU A 229 -9.50 1.34 -6.35
C LEU A 229 -8.31 2.25 -6.73
N TYR A 230 -8.45 3.57 -6.57
CA TYR A 230 -7.37 4.56 -6.77
C TYR A 230 -6.13 4.35 -5.90
N GLU A 231 -6.24 3.61 -4.79
CA GLU A 231 -5.09 3.27 -3.94
C GLU A 231 -4.04 2.44 -4.71
N ASN A 232 -4.39 1.93 -5.90
CA ASN A 232 -3.48 1.33 -6.87
C ASN A 232 -2.61 0.20 -6.29
N ARG A 233 -3.30 -0.74 -5.62
CA ARG A 233 -2.68 -1.84 -4.89
C ARG A 233 -1.94 -2.80 -5.81
N TYR A 234 -0.98 -3.54 -5.24
CA TYR A 234 -0.25 -4.57 -5.96
C TYR A 234 -1.14 -5.76 -6.33
N VAL A 235 -0.96 -6.25 -7.57
CA VAL A 235 -1.66 -7.44 -8.08
C VAL A 235 -0.75 -8.65 -8.21
N ASN A 236 0.58 -8.47 -8.18
CA ASN A 236 1.53 -9.57 -8.15
C ASN A 236 2.92 -9.19 -7.63
N ARG A 237 3.74 -10.23 -7.44
CA ARG A 237 5.14 -10.16 -7.00
C ARG A 237 6.12 -9.54 -8.00
N ARG A 238 5.67 -9.21 -9.22
CA ARG A 238 6.52 -8.49 -10.19
C ARG A 238 6.46 -6.98 -9.99
N GLY A 239 5.59 -6.51 -9.08
CA GLY A 239 5.37 -5.09 -8.83
C GLY A 239 4.31 -4.48 -9.73
N GLU A 240 3.57 -5.30 -10.49
CA GLU A 240 2.42 -4.79 -11.24
C GLU A 240 1.31 -4.42 -10.25
N ASN A 241 0.64 -3.32 -10.55
CA ASN A 241 -0.44 -2.77 -9.75
C ASN A 241 -1.78 -2.81 -10.51
N ILE A 242 -2.83 -2.30 -9.86
CA ILE A 242 -4.17 -2.21 -10.44
C ILE A 242 -4.19 -1.36 -11.71
N ALA A 243 -3.43 -0.26 -11.78
CA ALA A 243 -3.33 0.55 -12.99
C ALA A 243 -2.75 -0.26 -14.16
N ASP A 244 -1.73 -1.08 -13.92
CA ASP A 244 -1.14 -1.94 -14.95
C ASP A 244 -2.16 -2.96 -15.46
N LEU A 245 -2.94 -3.58 -14.55
CA LEU A 245 -4.01 -4.52 -14.90
C LEU A 245 -5.11 -3.86 -15.73
N ILE A 246 -5.58 -2.69 -15.32
CA ILE A 246 -6.63 -1.94 -16.02
C ILE A 246 -6.15 -1.52 -17.41
N ARG A 247 -4.95 -0.95 -17.51
CA ARG A 247 -4.35 -0.56 -18.81
C ARG A 247 -4.14 -1.75 -19.72
N HIS A 248 -3.72 -2.90 -19.18
CA HIS A 248 -3.64 -4.13 -19.95
C HIS A 248 -5.01 -4.52 -20.50
N ARG A 249 -6.07 -4.48 -19.69
CA ARG A 249 -7.42 -4.79 -20.15
C ARG A 249 -7.96 -3.79 -21.17
N ILE A 250 -7.72 -2.49 -20.99
CA ILE A 250 -8.07 -1.44 -21.97
C ILE A 250 -7.49 -1.77 -23.35
N LYS A 251 -6.24 -2.26 -23.41
CA LYS A 251 -5.57 -2.62 -24.67
C LYS A 251 -6.08 -3.89 -25.33
N HIS A 252 -6.55 -4.86 -24.55
CA HIS A 252 -6.79 -6.22 -25.04
C HIS A 252 -8.27 -6.63 -25.02
N ASN A 253 -9.13 -5.90 -24.31
CA ASN A 253 -10.57 -6.09 -24.33
C ASN A 253 -11.23 -4.88 -25.01
N ARG A 254 -11.84 -5.12 -26.17
CA ARG A 254 -12.49 -4.11 -27.01
C ARG A 254 -13.49 -3.24 -26.24
N LEU A 255 -14.27 -3.84 -25.33
CA LEU A 255 -15.35 -3.14 -24.62
C LEU A 255 -14.87 -2.41 -23.36
N TYR A 256 -13.73 -2.84 -22.80
CA TYR A 256 -13.33 -2.44 -21.46
C TYR A 256 -13.06 -0.94 -21.34
N LYS A 257 -12.53 -0.29 -22.38
CA LYS A 257 -12.35 1.17 -22.39
C LYS A 257 -13.66 1.95 -22.24
N TYR A 258 -14.75 1.45 -22.84
CA TYR A 258 -16.06 2.08 -22.71
C TYR A 258 -16.66 1.83 -21.34
N ILE A 259 -16.51 0.61 -20.80
CA ILE A 259 -16.93 0.29 -19.43
C ILE A 259 -16.21 1.17 -18.41
N CYS A 260 -14.89 1.36 -18.57
CA CYS A 260 -14.12 2.30 -17.76
C CYS A 260 -14.65 3.73 -17.88
N ALA A 261 -14.93 4.21 -19.09
CA ALA A 261 -15.44 5.56 -19.31
C ALA A 261 -16.85 5.75 -18.72
N ILE A 262 -17.72 4.73 -18.76
CA ILE A 262 -19.04 4.74 -18.10
C ILE A 262 -18.86 4.77 -16.57
N ALA A 263 -17.99 3.92 -16.03
CA ALA A 263 -17.75 3.86 -14.59
C ALA A 263 -17.22 5.19 -14.03
N SER A 264 -16.29 5.82 -14.76
CA SER A 264 -15.73 7.13 -14.42
C SER A 264 -16.59 8.31 -14.88
N TYR A 265 -17.78 8.06 -15.43
CA TYR A 265 -18.77 9.09 -15.74
C TYR A 265 -19.44 9.53 -14.44
N SER A 266 -18.67 10.13 -13.53
CA SER A 266 -19.27 10.98 -12.52
C SER A 266 -19.98 12.09 -13.28
N SER A 267 -21.22 12.42 -12.90
CA SER A 267 -21.81 13.70 -13.28
C SER A 267 -20.80 14.77 -12.88
N LEU A 268 -20.02 15.26 -13.85
CA LEU A 268 -19.06 16.33 -13.64
C LEU A 268 -19.86 17.42 -12.94
N ASP A 269 -19.39 17.89 -11.79
CA ASP A 269 -20.06 19.01 -11.16
C ASP A 269 -20.07 20.18 -12.16
N SER A 270 -20.83 21.23 -11.87
CA SER A 270 -20.90 22.42 -12.72
C SER A 270 -19.52 23.06 -13.02
N ASN A 271 -18.47 22.62 -12.31
CA ASN A 271 -17.09 23.09 -12.41
C ASN A 271 -16.14 22.10 -13.12
N GLY A 272 -16.59 20.88 -13.45
CA GLY A 272 -15.77 19.86 -14.13
C GLY A 272 -14.88 19.01 -13.21
N ASP A 273 -15.12 19.00 -11.90
CA ASP A 273 -14.32 18.28 -10.91
C ASP A 273 -14.90 16.90 -10.58
N PHE A 274 -14.02 15.90 -10.45
CA PHE A 274 -14.39 14.56 -9.99
C PHE A 274 -14.61 14.56 -8.48
N HIS A 275 -15.82 14.20 -8.03
CA HIS A 275 -16.10 13.97 -6.61
C HIS A 275 -15.43 12.69 -6.06
N ASN A 276 -15.04 11.76 -6.93
CA ASN A 276 -14.48 10.46 -6.56
C ASN A 276 -13.03 10.32 -7.05
N PRO A 277 -12.06 10.07 -6.15
CA PRO A 277 -10.66 9.85 -6.54
C PRO A 277 -10.45 8.69 -7.51
N THR A 278 -11.27 7.64 -7.43
CA THR A 278 -11.22 6.51 -8.37
C THR A 278 -11.68 6.91 -9.76
N ASP A 279 -12.74 7.71 -9.89
CA ASP A 279 -13.20 8.15 -11.20
C ASP A 279 -12.10 8.96 -11.92
N MET A 280 -11.42 9.87 -11.20
CA MET A 280 -10.24 10.58 -11.72
C MET A 280 -9.06 9.63 -12.05
N PHE A 281 -8.83 8.61 -11.23
CA PHE A 281 -7.77 7.63 -11.47
C PHE A 281 -8.03 6.86 -12.78
N ILE A 282 -9.25 6.37 -12.99
CA ILE A 282 -9.64 5.65 -14.20
C ILE A 282 -9.57 6.58 -15.43
N ASP A 283 -10.07 7.80 -15.31
CA ASP A 283 -10.03 8.81 -16.37
C ASP A 283 -8.58 9.09 -16.85
N LYS A 284 -7.64 9.24 -15.90
CA LYS A 284 -6.21 9.40 -16.24
C LYS A 284 -5.65 8.20 -17.01
N LEU A 285 -6.08 6.98 -16.69
CA LEU A 285 -5.64 5.78 -17.41
C LEU A 285 -6.18 5.74 -18.83
N LEU A 286 -7.44 6.14 -19.04
CA LEU A 286 -8.05 6.26 -20.37
C LEU A 286 -7.30 7.28 -21.24
N HIS A 287 -6.95 8.43 -20.67
CA HIS A 287 -6.15 9.44 -21.35
C HIS A 287 -4.75 8.94 -21.72
N LEU A 288 -4.06 8.25 -20.79
CA LEU A 288 -2.73 7.67 -21.03
C LEU A 288 -2.74 6.63 -22.16
N GLU A 289 -3.86 5.94 -22.35
CA GLU A 289 -4.04 4.95 -23.42
C GLU A 289 -4.74 5.51 -24.67
N ASN A 290 -4.86 6.84 -24.79
CA ASN A 290 -5.43 7.54 -25.94
C ASN A 290 -6.87 7.10 -26.30
N CYS A 291 -7.68 6.76 -25.30
CA CYS A 291 -9.04 6.26 -25.48
C CYS A 291 -10.10 7.38 -25.52
N ALA A 292 -9.77 8.51 -26.15
CA ALA A 292 -10.66 9.68 -26.22
C ALA A 292 -11.98 9.40 -26.96
N ASP A 293 -11.98 8.41 -27.86
CA ASP A 293 -13.16 7.93 -28.57
C ASP A 293 -14.19 7.28 -27.64
N ALA A 294 -13.75 6.73 -26.50
CA ALA A 294 -14.65 6.12 -25.51
C ALA A 294 -15.69 7.11 -24.99
N TYR A 295 -15.28 8.36 -24.74
CA TYR A 295 -16.19 9.39 -24.23
C TYR A 295 -17.31 9.72 -25.22
N ASN A 296 -17.10 9.64 -26.53
CA ASN A 296 -18.15 9.92 -27.51
C ASN A 296 -19.30 8.90 -27.40
N ILE A 297 -18.97 7.62 -27.17
CA ILE A 297 -19.98 6.58 -26.94
C ILE A 297 -20.68 6.82 -25.60
N VAL A 298 -19.95 7.17 -24.56
CA VAL A 298 -20.52 7.40 -23.23
C VAL A 298 -21.51 8.58 -23.22
N HIS A 299 -21.16 9.72 -23.82
CA HIS A 299 -22.08 10.87 -23.94
C HIS A 299 -23.31 10.60 -24.82
N TYR A 300 -23.27 9.55 -25.66
CA TYR A 300 -24.44 9.11 -26.42
C TYR A 300 -25.34 8.20 -25.59
N ILE A 301 -24.75 7.43 -24.66
CA ILE A 301 -25.47 6.50 -23.81
C ILE A 301 -26.03 7.21 -22.58
N LEU A 302 -25.31 8.13 -21.94
CA LEU A 302 -25.66 8.86 -20.71
C LEU A 302 -26.06 10.31 -21.03
N ILE A 303 -27.06 10.86 -20.31
CA ILE A 303 -27.68 12.17 -20.64
C ILE A 303 -27.69 13.11 -19.40
N ASP A 304 -27.12 12.70 -18.27
CA ASP A 304 -27.09 13.47 -17.02
C ASP A 304 -28.49 13.85 -16.49
N ASP A 305 -29.49 13.00 -16.79
CA ASP A 305 -30.84 13.13 -16.22
C ASP A 305 -31.21 11.87 -15.40
N PRO A 306 -31.22 11.97 -14.05
CA PRO A 306 -31.47 10.82 -13.18
C PRO A 306 -32.93 10.32 -13.23
N THR A 307 -33.84 11.05 -13.88
CA THR A 307 -35.27 10.70 -13.96
C THR A 307 -35.63 9.90 -15.20
N ILE A 308 -34.74 9.84 -16.20
CA ILE A 308 -35.00 9.16 -17.47
C ILE A 308 -34.61 7.68 -17.38
N ILE A 309 -35.58 6.82 -17.68
CA ILE A 309 -35.37 5.38 -17.92
C ILE A 309 -35.29 5.17 -19.42
N ARG A 310 -34.22 4.55 -19.92
CA ARG A 310 -34.00 4.30 -21.35
C ARG A 310 -34.33 2.86 -21.71
N ASN A 311 -34.89 2.66 -22.90
CA ASN A 311 -35.01 1.34 -23.52
C ASN A 311 -33.75 1.09 -24.37
N ARG A 312 -33.12 -0.06 -24.20
CA ARG A 312 -31.96 -0.48 -24.98
C ARG A 312 -32.23 -0.59 -26.49
N GLU A 313 -33.47 -0.89 -26.89
CA GLU A 313 -33.85 -1.02 -28.31
C GLU A 313 -33.69 0.28 -29.11
N TYR A 314 -33.55 1.44 -28.44
CA TYR A 314 -33.26 2.71 -29.11
C TYR A 314 -31.86 2.74 -29.75
N TYR A 315 -30.94 1.90 -29.29
CA TYR A 315 -29.56 1.89 -29.78
C TYR A 315 -29.40 0.90 -30.94
N THR A 316 -29.09 1.40 -32.12
CA THR A 316 -28.80 0.58 -33.31
C THR A 316 -27.31 0.30 -33.50
N ASN A 317 -26.44 1.01 -32.76
CA ASN A 317 -25.00 0.81 -32.80
C ASN A 317 -24.63 -0.54 -32.14
N PRO A 318 -23.98 -1.48 -32.87
CA PRO A 318 -23.62 -2.79 -32.33
C PRO A 318 -22.72 -2.73 -31.09
N GLU A 319 -21.78 -1.79 -31.06
CA GLU A 319 -20.84 -1.64 -29.96
C GLU A 319 -21.53 -1.17 -28.68
N ILE A 320 -22.50 -0.25 -28.80
CA ILE A 320 -23.35 0.16 -27.67
C ILE A 320 -24.17 -1.02 -27.16
N ASN A 321 -24.75 -1.79 -28.06
CA ASN A 321 -25.53 -2.96 -27.68
C ASN A 321 -24.69 -4.03 -26.99
N ASP A 322 -23.44 -4.24 -27.41
CA ASP A 322 -22.52 -5.15 -26.75
C ASP A 322 -22.19 -4.67 -25.33
N ILE A 323 -21.90 -3.38 -25.14
CA ILE A 323 -21.63 -2.80 -23.82
C ILE A 323 -22.83 -2.96 -22.89
N LEU A 324 -24.03 -2.63 -23.37
CA LEU A 324 -25.26 -2.73 -22.59
C LEU A 324 -25.60 -4.20 -22.29
N GLN A 325 -25.33 -5.15 -23.20
CA GLN A 325 -25.47 -6.59 -22.91
C GLN A 325 -24.52 -7.02 -21.80
N GLU A 326 -23.25 -6.63 -21.89
CA GLU A 326 -22.22 -7.06 -20.94
C GLU A 326 -22.52 -6.55 -19.53
N LEU A 327 -23.00 -5.31 -19.41
CA LEU A 327 -23.24 -4.67 -18.11
C LEU A 327 -24.62 -4.97 -17.51
N LEU A 328 -25.66 -5.10 -18.34
CA LEU A 328 -27.06 -5.18 -17.88
C LEU A 328 -27.73 -6.52 -18.21
N GLY A 329 -27.06 -7.40 -18.96
CA GLY A 329 -27.60 -8.66 -19.43
C GLY A 329 -28.84 -8.47 -20.29
N ASP A 330 -29.90 -9.19 -19.93
CA ASP A 330 -31.18 -9.18 -20.66
C ASP A 330 -32.11 -8.04 -20.23
N SER A 331 -31.64 -7.12 -19.39
CA SER A 331 -32.44 -5.97 -18.95
C SER A 331 -32.70 -5.03 -20.12
N GLN A 332 -33.98 -4.87 -20.47
CA GLN A 332 -34.41 -4.00 -21.58
C GLN A 332 -34.36 -2.51 -21.21
N PHE A 333 -34.49 -2.18 -19.93
CA PHE A 333 -34.54 -0.81 -19.43
C PHE A 333 -33.44 -0.53 -18.40
N TYR A 334 -32.92 0.70 -18.39
CA TYR A 334 -31.91 1.13 -17.42
C TYR A 334 -31.96 2.63 -17.15
N SER A 335 -31.44 3.04 -15.99
CA SER A 335 -31.10 4.43 -15.65
C SER A 335 -29.59 4.65 -15.74
N ASP A 336 -29.16 5.92 -15.80
CA ASP A 336 -27.73 6.28 -15.75
C ASP A 336 -27.07 5.71 -14.49
N SER A 337 -27.73 5.85 -13.34
CA SER A 337 -27.23 5.33 -12.06
C SER A 337 -27.06 3.81 -12.05
N SER A 338 -28.00 3.04 -12.62
CA SER A 338 -27.87 1.59 -12.69
C SER A 338 -26.75 1.17 -13.64
N LEU A 339 -26.58 1.86 -14.76
CA LEU A 339 -25.54 1.56 -15.75
C LEU A 339 -24.14 1.89 -15.22
N ILE A 340 -23.97 3.05 -14.58
CA ILE A 340 -22.71 3.44 -13.91
C ILE A 340 -22.37 2.44 -12.80
N SER A 341 -23.36 2.06 -11.98
CA SER A 341 -23.14 1.08 -10.90
C SER A 341 -22.74 -0.29 -11.45
N ALA A 342 -23.37 -0.75 -12.54
CA ALA A 342 -23.01 -2.00 -13.21
C ALA A 342 -21.57 -1.95 -13.75
N ALA A 343 -21.17 -0.84 -14.36
CA ALA A 343 -19.81 -0.64 -14.85
C ALA A 343 -18.77 -0.64 -13.71
N LYS A 344 -19.04 0.05 -12.60
CA LYS A 344 -18.19 0.05 -11.40
C LYS A 344 -18.03 -1.36 -10.83
N ASN A 345 -19.13 -2.12 -10.73
CA ASN A 345 -19.11 -3.51 -10.28
C ASN A 345 -18.31 -4.40 -11.23
N TYR A 346 -18.48 -4.25 -12.54
CA TYR A 346 -17.73 -5.01 -13.55
C TYR A 346 -16.23 -4.81 -13.38
N ILE A 347 -15.76 -3.57 -13.22
CA ILE A 347 -14.35 -3.28 -12.99
C ILE A 347 -13.86 -3.96 -11.71
N MET A 348 -14.64 -3.89 -10.62
CA MET A 348 -14.28 -4.54 -9.36
C MET A 348 -14.21 -6.06 -9.47
N GLU A 349 -15.12 -6.71 -10.20
CA GLU A 349 -15.07 -8.16 -10.46
C GLU A 349 -13.81 -8.56 -11.22
N GLN A 350 -13.35 -7.72 -12.15
CA GLN A 350 -12.13 -7.98 -12.92
C GLN A 350 -10.84 -7.67 -12.16
N CYS A 351 -10.88 -6.79 -11.16
CA CYS A 351 -9.71 -6.35 -10.40
C CYS A 351 -9.52 -7.12 -9.08
N ARG A 352 -10.59 -7.29 -8.31
CA ARG A 352 -10.56 -7.87 -6.95
C ARG A 352 -9.83 -9.20 -6.85
N PRO A 353 -10.03 -10.19 -7.75
CA PRO A 353 -9.35 -11.49 -7.64
C PRO A 353 -7.82 -11.41 -7.74
N HIS A 354 -7.30 -10.31 -8.27
CA HIS A 354 -5.87 -10.11 -8.48
C HIS A 354 -5.20 -9.35 -7.33
N ILE A 355 -5.95 -8.59 -6.53
CA ILE A 355 -5.37 -7.80 -5.42
C ILE A 355 -4.71 -8.75 -4.42
N LYS A 356 -3.45 -8.46 -4.10
CA LYS A 356 -2.68 -9.21 -3.11
C LYS A 356 -2.64 -8.49 -1.79
N LEU A 357 -2.58 -9.27 -0.71
CA LEU A 357 -2.24 -8.76 0.60
C LEU A 357 -0.72 -8.64 0.70
N TYR A 358 -0.26 -7.47 1.11
CA TYR A 358 1.16 -7.16 1.26
C TYR A 358 1.38 -6.19 2.41
N CYS A 359 2.62 -6.13 2.86
CA CYS A 359 3.11 -5.13 3.77
C CYS A 359 4.28 -4.38 3.18
N GLU A 360 4.39 -3.13 3.59
CA GLU A 360 5.60 -2.38 3.41
C GLU A 360 6.59 -2.71 4.53
N ARG A 361 7.84 -2.92 4.15
CA ARG A 361 8.93 -3.27 5.06
C ARG A 361 10.06 -2.29 4.91
N GLU A 362 10.54 -1.82 6.05
CA GLU A 362 11.82 -1.13 6.15
C GLU A 362 12.87 -2.12 6.62
N TYR A 363 14.01 -2.14 5.94
CA TYR A 363 15.11 -3.04 6.24
C TYR A 363 16.44 -2.35 6.02
N LEU A 364 17.39 -2.62 6.92
CA LEU A 364 18.74 -2.14 6.84
C LEU A 364 19.61 -3.19 6.14
N ILE A 365 20.06 -2.89 4.93
CA ILE A 365 20.99 -3.76 4.21
C ILE A 365 22.42 -3.34 4.51
N GLU A 366 23.19 -4.24 5.08
CA GLU A 366 24.64 -4.09 5.21
C GLU A 366 25.31 -4.27 3.85
N ILE A 367 25.96 -3.21 3.35
CA ILE A 367 26.64 -3.24 2.06
C ILE A 367 28.10 -3.65 2.25
N GLY A 368 28.78 -3.09 3.24
CA GLY A 368 30.17 -3.39 3.55
C GLY A 368 31.05 -2.16 3.69
N ASN A 369 32.33 -2.41 3.91
CA ASN A 369 33.31 -1.36 4.18
C ASN A 369 33.48 -0.41 3.00
N VAL A 370 33.54 0.88 3.30
CA VAL A 370 33.80 1.93 2.31
C VAL A 370 35.28 1.94 1.95
N GLU A 371 35.56 1.86 0.66
CA GLU A 371 36.92 1.98 0.11
C GLU A 371 37.25 3.43 -0.22
N LYS A 372 36.30 4.14 -0.85
CA LYS A 372 36.47 5.54 -1.24
C LYS A 372 35.13 6.25 -1.38
N VAL A 373 35.16 7.56 -1.15
CA VAL A 373 34.04 8.47 -1.43
C VAL A 373 34.50 9.50 -2.46
N ILE A 374 33.71 9.66 -3.51
CA ILE A 374 33.97 10.58 -4.62
C ILE A 374 32.84 11.61 -4.63
N ILE A 375 33.21 12.88 -4.67
CA ILE A 375 32.26 13.99 -4.77
C ILE A 375 32.37 14.55 -6.18
N SER A 376 31.33 14.31 -6.98
CA SER A 376 31.20 14.86 -8.33
C SER A 376 30.45 16.18 -8.24
N PRO A 377 31.10 17.33 -8.49
CA PRO A 377 30.42 18.61 -8.44
C PRO A 377 29.35 18.70 -9.55
N PRO A 378 28.27 19.49 -9.35
CA PRO A 378 27.38 19.89 -10.45
C PRO A 378 28.25 20.41 -11.59
N VAL A 379 28.04 19.87 -12.81
CA VAL A 379 28.70 20.33 -14.02
C VAL A 379 28.57 21.85 -14.02
N ARG A 380 29.70 22.57 -13.89
CA ARG A 380 29.71 24.02 -14.05
C ARG A 380 29.09 24.27 -15.42
N ALA A 381 27.89 24.87 -15.47
CA ALA A 381 27.44 25.55 -16.67
C ALA A 381 28.62 26.42 -17.10
N ASN A 382 29.10 26.21 -18.33
CA ASN A 382 30.27 26.88 -18.89
C ASN A 382 30.32 28.35 -18.44
N ILE A 383 31.18 28.69 -17.49
CA ILE A 383 31.59 30.07 -17.28
C ILE A 383 32.55 30.38 -18.43
N LYS A 384 31.99 30.58 -19.62
CA LYS A 384 32.71 31.08 -20.80
C LYS A 384 32.87 32.60 -20.78
N ASN A 385 32.33 33.30 -19.78
CA ASN A 385 32.52 34.74 -19.62
C ASN A 385 33.00 35.04 -18.21
N LEU A 386 34.31 34.93 -18.00
CA LEU A 386 35.11 35.77 -17.10
C LEU A 386 36.57 35.54 -17.51
N SER A 387 36.92 36.15 -18.64
CA SER A 387 38.31 36.43 -18.98
C SER A 387 38.93 37.25 -17.84
N ASN A 388 40.10 36.80 -17.38
CA ASN A 388 41.03 37.46 -16.47
C ASN A 388 40.66 37.35 -14.98
N VAL A 389 41.23 36.37 -14.28
CA VAL A 389 42.42 36.55 -13.42
C VAL A 389 42.96 35.16 -13.05
N GLU A 390 44.23 34.97 -13.41
CA GLU A 390 45.27 34.06 -12.94
C GLU A 390 44.92 32.65 -12.41
N SER A 391 45.49 31.70 -13.17
CA SER A 391 45.71 30.30 -12.86
C SER A 391 46.19 30.02 -11.43
N HIS A 392 45.64 28.98 -10.80
CA HIS A 392 46.46 27.91 -10.23
C HIS A 392 45.71 26.58 -10.05
N ASN A 393 46.24 25.59 -10.76
CA ASN A 393 46.36 24.16 -10.49
C ASN A 393 45.13 23.29 -10.21
N ASN A 394 44.94 22.38 -11.17
CA ASN A 394 44.26 21.09 -11.06
C ASN A 394 44.78 20.27 -9.87
N SER A 395 43.88 19.67 -9.10
CA SER A 395 44.19 18.47 -8.31
C SER A 395 42.96 17.57 -8.20
N GLU A 396 43.06 16.37 -8.78
CA GLU A 396 42.18 15.25 -8.45
C GLU A 396 42.34 14.93 -6.96
N CYS A 397 41.25 15.01 -6.18
CA CYS A 397 41.27 14.63 -4.77
C CYS A 397 40.73 13.20 -4.60
N SER A 398 41.63 12.27 -4.27
CA SER A 398 41.27 10.97 -3.68
C SER A 398 41.18 11.10 -2.16
N PHE A 399 40.11 10.55 -1.55
CA PHE A 399 39.86 10.60 -0.11
C PHE A 399 39.99 9.20 0.51
N GLN A 400 40.64 9.11 1.67
CA GLN A 400 40.69 7.90 2.51
C GLN A 400 39.86 8.13 3.78
N ILE A 401 39.12 7.09 4.19
CA ILE A 401 38.33 7.07 5.44
C ILE A 401 39.02 6.11 6.42
N GLN A 402 39.12 6.54 7.69
CA GLN A 402 39.52 5.70 8.83
C GLN A 402 38.28 5.18 9.55
#